data_AF-M1BRC9-F1
#
_entry.id   AF-M1BRC9-F1
#
_cell.length_a   1.000
_cell.length_b   1.000
_cell.length_c   1.000
_cell.angle_alpha   90.00
_cell.angle_beta   90.00
_cell.angle_gamma   90.00
#
_symmetry.space_group_name_H-M   'P 1'
#
loop_
_entity.id
_entity.type
_entity.pdbx_description
1 polymer ?
#
loop_
_entity_poly.entity_id
_entity_poly.type
_entity_poly.pdbx_seq_one_letter_code
_entity_poly.pdbx_strand_id
1 'polypeptide(L)'
;MVNNKSNNNLKLRQIIDNIVEIVDQSNAQVTHCFRESNQVADFLAKRAARLNQMMILTSFRPLPEMAKGAYFLDKCQLPCIRTKFDKANFFVS
;
A
#
# COMPACT_ATOMS: atom_id res chain seq x y z
N MET A 1 -19.74 -28.48 4.24
CA MET A 1 -20.42 -27.56 5.18
C MET A 1 -19.36 -26.64 5.78
N VAL A 2 -19.18 -25.45 5.23
CA VAL A 2 -18.26 -24.45 5.80
C VAL A 2 -18.97 -23.84 7.01
N ASN A 3 -18.35 -24.01 8.17
CA ASN A 3 -18.90 -23.61 9.45
C ASN A 3 -19.04 -22.07 9.48
N ASN A 4 -20.26 -21.56 9.32
CA ASN A 4 -20.61 -20.15 9.52
C ASN A 4 -20.50 -19.80 11.01
N LYS A 5 -19.26 -19.73 11.53
CA LYS A 5 -18.97 -18.99 12.74
C LYS A 5 -19.19 -17.52 12.37
N SER A 6 -20.32 -16.98 12.79
CA SER A 6 -20.68 -15.57 12.65
C SER A 6 -19.68 -14.71 13.43
N ASN A 7 -18.51 -14.49 12.84
CA ASN A 7 -17.56 -13.47 13.27
C ASN A 7 -18.10 -12.15 12.73
N ASN A 8 -19.12 -11.62 13.40
CA ASN A 8 -19.71 -10.32 13.11
C ASN A 8 -18.67 -9.22 13.38
N ASN A 9 -17.74 -9.03 12.44
CA ASN A 9 -16.79 -7.93 12.45
C ASN A 9 -17.50 -6.64 12.03
N LEU A 10 -18.48 -6.20 12.83
CA LEU A 10 -19.30 -5.01 12.56
C LEU A 10 -18.42 -3.79 12.21
N LYS A 11 -17.25 -3.67 12.85
CA LYS A 11 -16.26 -2.63 12.56
C LYS A 11 -15.70 -2.71 11.13
N LEU A 12 -15.36 -3.91 10.64
CA LEU A 12 -14.88 -4.07 9.27
C LEU A 12 -16.00 -3.77 8.27
N ARG A 13 -17.24 -4.21 8.57
CA ARG A 13 -18.39 -3.88 7.73
C ARG A 13 -18.60 -2.37 7.63
N GLN A 14 -18.60 -1.66 8.76
CA GLN A 14 -18.71 -0.19 8.78
C GLN A 14 -17.61 0.48 7.95
N ILE A 15 -16.36 0.00 8.05
CA ILE A 15 -15.24 0.53 7.26
C ILE A 15 -15.45 0.26 5.77
N ILE A 16 -15.90 -0.95 5.40
CA ILE A 16 -16.16 -1.31 4.00
C ILE A 16 -17.30 -0.47 3.43
N ASP A 17 -18.40 -0.34 4.16
CA ASP A 17 -19.56 0.46 3.74
C ASP A 17 -19.16 1.92 3.48
N ASN A 18 -18.35 2.51 4.36
CA ASN A 18 -17.80 3.86 4.18
C ASN A 18 -16.86 3.96 2.96
N ILE A 19 -16.04 2.94 2.71
CA ILE A 19 -15.15 2.92 1.54
C ILE A 19 -15.96 2.87 0.24
N VAL A 20 -17.01 2.03 0.20
CA VAL A 20 -17.89 1.90 -0.97
C VAL A 20 -18.56 3.24 -1.28
N GLU A 21 -19.10 3.92 -0.27
CA GLU A 21 -19.72 5.24 -0.44
C GLU A 21 -18.75 6.28 -1.03
N ILE A 22 -17.51 6.32 -0.52
CA ILE A 22 -16.48 7.25 -1.02
C ILE A 22 -16.08 6.91 -2.47
N VAL A 23 -15.94 5.63 -2.80
CA VAL A 23 -15.61 5.17 -4.16
C VAL A 23 -16.71 5.57 -5.15
N ASP A 24 -17.96 5.37 -4.77
CA ASP A 24 -19.13 5.74 -5.59
C ASP A 24 -19.20 7.26 -5.81
N GLN A 25 -18.99 8.06 -4.75
CA GLN A 25 -18.98 9.53 -4.82
C GLN A 25 -17.83 10.09 -5.67
N SER A 26 -16.69 9.40 -5.69
CA SER A 26 -15.48 9.85 -6.41
C SER A 26 -15.38 9.34 -7.85
N ASN A 27 -16.34 8.51 -8.30
CA ASN A 27 -16.29 7.81 -9.59
C ASN A 27 -14.94 7.07 -9.79
N ALA A 28 -14.41 6.50 -8.71
CA ALA A 28 -13.14 5.79 -8.72
C ALA A 28 -13.35 4.30 -9.03
N GLN A 29 -12.35 3.68 -9.67
CA GLN A 29 -12.36 2.24 -9.93
C GLN A 29 -11.34 1.54 -9.02
N VAL A 30 -11.81 0.62 -8.19
CA VAL A 30 -10.94 -0.23 -7.37
C VAL A 30 -10.47 -1.40 -8.21
N THR A 31 -9.15 -1.54 -8.37
CA THR A 31 -8.54 -2.65 -9.10
C THR A 31 -7.44 -3.30 -8.26
N HIS A 32 -7.23 -4.60 -8.47
CA HIS A 32 -6.12 -5.30 -7.86
C HIS A 32 -4.82 -4.94 -8.60
N CYS A 33 -3.75 -4.63 -7.85
CA CYS A 33 -2.42 -4.39 -8.40
C CYS A 33 -1.39 -5.34 -7.78
N PHE A 34 -0.30 -5.59 -8.51
CA PHE A 34 0.83 -6.34 -7.97
C PHE A 34 1.50 -5.57 -6.83
N ARG A 35 2.09 -6.31 -5.90
CA ARG A 35 2.78 -5.72 -4.74
C ARG A 35 3.88 -4.76 -5.15
N GLU A 36 4.57 -5.07 -6.25
CA GLU A 36 5.66 -4.29 -6.84
C GLU A 36 5.17 -2.93 -7.36
N SER A 37 3.94 -2.85 -7.85
CA SER A 37 3.30 -1.59 -8.26
C SER A 37 2.80 -0.79 -7.05
N ASN A 38 2.52 -1.46 -5.92
CA ASN A 38 2.00 -0.82 -4.71
C ASN A 38 3.07 -0.26 -3.75
N GLN A 39 4.30 -0.02 -4.25
CA GLN A 39 5.44 0.40 -3.43
C GLN A 39 5.27 1.77 -2.78
N VAL A 40 4.63 2.72 -3.48
CA VAL A 40 4.39 4.07 -2.95
C VAL A 40 3.50 3.99 -1.70
N ALA A 41 2.39 3.25 -1.77
CA ALA A 41 1.48 3.07 -0.65
C ALA A 41 2.15 2.32 0.51
N ASP A 42 2.92 1.25 0.23
CA ASP A 42 3.66 0.50 1.25
C ASP A 42 4.68 1.39 1.98
N PHE A 43 5.42 2.24 1.26
CA PHE A 43 6.36 3.18 1.86
C PHE A 43 5.64 4.19 2.77
N LEU A 44 4.55 4.79 2.28
CA LEU A 44 3.78 5.78 3.03
C LEU A 44 3.15 5.17 4.29
N ALA A 45 2.59 3.96 4.19
CA ALA A 45 2.04 3.22 5.32
C ALA A 45 3.11 2.91 6.38
N LYS A 46 4.29 2.44 5.96
CA LYS A 46 5.43 2.21 6.86
C LYS A 46 5.91 3.49 7.54
N ARG A 47 5.96 4.60 6.81
CA ARG A 47 6.35 5.89 7.36
C ARG A 47 5.34 6.38 8.40
N ALA A 48 4.05 6.29 8.10
CA ALA A 48 2.97 6.65 9.02
C ALA A 48 3.03 5.79 10.29
N ALA A 49 3.22 4.47 10.15
CA ALA A 49 3.37 3.56 11.29
C ALA A 49 4.59 3.87 12.16
N ARG A 50 5.72 4.27 11.55
CA ARG A 50 6.95 4.61 12.28
C ARG A 50 6.85 5.94 13.03
N LEU A 51 6.27 6.97 12.39
CA LEU A 51 6.17 8.30 12.98
C LEU A 51 4.94 8.44 13.91
N ASN A 52 4.00 7.49 13.82
CA ASN A 52 2.70 7.54 14.48
C ASN A 52 1.95 8.87 14.23
N GLN A 53 2.14 9.40 13.02
CA GLN A 53 1.62 10.70 12.60
C GLN A 53 0.79 10.53 11.32
N MET A 54 -0.35 11.21 11.28
CA MET A 54 -1.15 11.36 10.07
C MET A 54 -0.58 12.48 9.22
N MET A 55 -0.30 12.19 7.94
CA MET A 55 0.20 13.17 6.99
C MET A 55 -0.59 13.04 5.68
N ILE A 56 -1.21 14.15 5.26
CA ILE A 56 -1.92 14.22 3.97
C ILE A 56 -0.99 14.91 2.98
N LEU A 57 -0.63 14.19 1.92
CA LEU A 57 0.24 14.68 0.85
C LEU A 57 -0.59 14.89 -0.42
N THR A 58 -0.88 16.14 -0.75
CA THR A 58 -1.69 16.51 -1.92
C THR A 58 -0.86 16.81 -3.17
N SER A 59 0.46 16.87 -3.03
CA SER A 59 1.36 17.21 -4.14
C SER A 59 2.61 16.34 -4.13
N PHE A 60 3.31 16.33 -5.27
CA PHE A 60 4.53 15.54 -5.47
C PHE A 60 5.73 16.04 -4.65
N ARG A 61 5.83 17.37 -4.45
CA ARG A 61 6.96 18.01 -3.76
C ARG A 61 7.20 17.46 -2.34
N PRO A 62 6.18 17.37 -1.46
CA PRO A 62 6.35 16.87 -0.10
C PRO A 62 6.53 15.35 -0.02
N LEU A 63 6.48 14.63 -1.16
CA LEU A 63 6.67 13.19 -1.16
C LEU A 63 8.12 12.83 -0.76
N PRO A 64 8.32 11.86 0.14
CA PRO A 64 9.64 11.34 0.48
C PRO A 64 10.41 10.85 -0.76
N GLU A 65 11.73 11.02 -0.79
CA GLU A 65 12.58 10.64 -1.92
C GLU A 65 12.41 9.18 -2.36
N MET A 66 12.36 8.25 -1.40
CA MET A 66 12.15 6.84 -1.69
C MET A 66 10.79 6.54 -2.35
N ALA A 67 9.74 7.29 -1.97
CA ALA A 67 8.43 7.16 -2.60
C ALA A 67 8.38 7.88 -3.96
N LYS A 68 9.16 8.94 -4.16
CA LYS A 68 9.28 9.63 -5.45
C LYS A 68 9.85 8.72 -6.52
N GLY A 69 10.87 7.92 -6.20
CA GLY A 69 11.45 6.94 -7.13
C GLY A 69 10.41 5.94 -7.62
N ALA A 70 9.69 5.30 -6.69
CA ALA A 70 8.62 4.35 -7.04
C ALA A 70 7.49 5.01 -7.84
N TYR A 71 7.09 6.24 -7.49
CA TYR A 71 6.11 7.00 -8.25
C TYR A 71 6.54 7.27 -9.69
N PHE A 72 7.81 7.63 -9.91
CA PHE A 72 8.34 7.86 -11.25
C PHE A 72 8.39 6.58 -12.09
N LEU A 73 8.83 5.47 -11.51
CA LEU A 73 8.86 4.18 -12.21
C LEU A 73 7.46 3.76 -12.67
N ASP A 74 6.45 3.94 -11.81
CA ASP A 74 5.06 3.69 -12.15
C ASP A 74 4.58 4.59 -13.30
N LYS A 75 4.87 5.89 -13.25
CA LYS A 75 4.54 6.84 -14.33
C LYS A 75 5.24 6.53 -15.65
N CYS A 76 6.46 6.01 -15.60
CA CYS A 76 7.20 5.57 -16.77
C CYS A 76 6.81 4.16 -17.24
N GLN A 77 5.87 3.49 -16.57
CA GLN A 77 5.48 2.10 -16.84
C GLN A 77 6.67 1.12 -16.82
N LEU A 78 7.67 1.42 -15.98
CA LEU A 78 8.86 0.60 -15.87
C LEU A 78 8.65 -0.47 -14.79
N PRO A 79 8.96 -1.74 -15.08
CA PRO A 79 8.86 -2.80 -14.08
C PRO A 79 9.87 -2.56 -12.95
N CYS A 80 9.39 -2.52 -11.71
CA CYS A 80 10.25 -2.50 -10.53
C CYS A 80 10.48 -3.94 -10.04
N ILE A 81 11.61 -4.53 -10.42
CA ILE A 81 11.99 -5.87 -9.96
C ILE A 81 12.62 -5.75 -8.57
N ARG A 82 11.97 -6.34 -7.57
CA ARG A 82 12.55 -6.45 -6.24
C ARG A 82 13.53 -7.63 -6.19
N THR A 83 14.81 -7.36 -6.35
CA THR A 83 15.86 -8.33 -6.03
C THR A 83 15.84 -8.60 -4.53
N LYS A 84 15.38 -9.80 -4.15
CA LYS A 84 15.68 -10.31 -2.80
C LYS A 84 17.17 -10.62 -2.80
N PHE A 85 17.96 -9.80 -2.10
CA PHE A 85 19.26 -10.27 -1.68
C PHE A 85 19.01 -11.41 -0.71
N ASP A 86 19.21 -12.64 -1.17
CA ASP A 86 19.40 -13.73 -0.24
C ASP A 86 20.63 -13.34 0.59
N LYS A 87 20.47 -13.25 1.91
CA LYS A 87 21.60 -13.01 2.80
C LYS A 87 22.38 -14.33 2.82
N ALA A 88 23.11 -14.61 1.76
CA ALA A 88 24.16 -15.60 1.81
C ALA A 88 25.12 -15.11 2.90
N ASN A 89 25.10 -15.79 4.04
CA ASN A 89 26.03 -15.55 5.14
C ASN A 89 27.40 -16.03 4.65
N PHE A 90 28.11 -15.18 3.90
CA PHE A 90 29.45 -15.47 3.38
C PHE A 90 30.53 -15.54 4.48
N PHE A 91 30.15 -15.33 5.74
CA PHE A 91 31.02 -15.46 6.90
C PHE A 91 30.47 -16.55 7.82
N VAL A 92 30.76 -17.81 7.47
CA VAL A 92 30.86 -18.89 8.45
C VAL A 92 32.34 -18.99 8.78
N SER A 93 32.73 -18.45 9.93
CA SER A 93 34.01 -18.74 10.57
C SER A 93 33.82 -19.87 11.57
#